data_AF-A0A498LQ66-F1
#
_entry.id   AF-A0A498LQ66-F1
#
_cell.length_a   1.000
_cell.length_b   1.000
_cell.length_c   1.000
_cell.angle_alpha   90.00
_cell.angle_beta   90.00
_cell.angle_gamma   90.00
#
_symmetry.space_group_name_H-M   'P 1'
#
loop_
_entity.id
_entity.type
_entity.pdbx_description
1 polymer ?
#
loop_
_entity_poly.entity_id
_entity_poly.type
_entity_poly.pdbx_seq_one_letter_code
_entity_poly.pdbx_strand_id
1 'polypeptide(L)'
;MKQAKSTFELIDLSFLSAEEEAAIRHVLLRDEDLRRLESGRVRKLRQSVPDLHQLRTLTGEWFEELKVRRYGEQTDVTAVVRSSMRWKKTAAHKPNPFQKDTVDKKKEHEKEDHSTTSK
;
A
#
# COMPACT_ATOMS: atom_id res chain seq x y z
N MET A 1 -22.06 8.36 22.05
CA MET A 1 -20.70 7.80 21.93
C MET A 1 -20.79 6.39 21.39
N LYS A 2 -20.14 6.11 20.25
CA LYS A 2 -19.35 4.90 19.93
C LYS A 2 -19.14 4.85 18.41
N GLN A 3 -17.95 5.29 18.02
CA GLN A 3 -17.37 5.10 16.69
C GLN A 3 -17.18 3.59 16.48
N ALA A 4 -18.04 2.98 15.67
CA ALA A 4 -17.83 1.65 15.12
C ALA A 4 -17.85 1.80 13.59
N LYS A 5 -16.86 2.52 13.06
CA LYS A 5 -16.55 2.51 11.63
C LYS A 5 -15.09 2.09 11.49
N SER A 6 -14.82 1.24 10.51
CA SER A 6 -13.48 0.90 10.01
C SER A 6 -12.73 -0.24 10.72
N THR A 7 -13.32 -1.44 10.74
CA THR A 7 -12.51 -2.69 10.74
C THR A 7 -12.59 -3.42 9.40
N PHE A 8 -13.69 -3.26 8.66
CA PHE A 8 -13.85 -3.83 7.30
C PHE A 8 -12.92 -3.20 6.24
N GLU A 9 -12.33 -2.04 6.52
CA GLU A 9 -11.46 -1.33 5.57
C GLU A 9 -9.96 -1.57 5.81
N LEU A 10 -9.61 -2.41 6.80
CA LEU A 10 -8.24 -2.59 7.25
C LEU A 10 -7.91 -4.09 7.28
N ILE A 11 -7.15 -4.52 6.29
CA ILE A 11 -6.53 -5.85 6.24
C ILE A 11 -5.34 -5.87 7.20
N ASP A 12 -5.18 -6.95 7.97
CA ASP A 12 -3.98 -7.15 8.77
C ASP A 12 -2.77 -7.41 7.87
N LEU A 13 -1.79 -6.51 7.92
CA LEU A 13 -0.51 -6.59 7.20
C LEU A 13 0.68 -6.53 8.17
N SER A 14 0.44 -6.84 9.45
CA SER A 14 1.46 -6.83 10.52
C SER A 14 2.61 -7.81 10.26
N PHE A 15 2.35 -8.88 9.50
CA PHE A 15 3.30 -9.93 9.18
C PHE A 15 4.34 -9.56 8.11
N LEU A 16 4.12 -8.49 7.34
CA LEU A 16 5.04 -8.09 6.27
C LEU A 16 6.37 -7.57 6.83
N SER A 17 7.47 -7.99 6.20
CA SER A 17 8.80 -7.40 6.42
C SER A 17 8.88 -5.97 5.89
N ALA A 18 9.92 -5.23 6.26
CA ALA A 18 10.14 -3.87 5.78
C ALA A 18 10.35 -3.83 4.26
N GLU A 19 11.06 -4.81 3.70
CA GLU A 19 11.33 -4.97 2.28
C GLU A 19 10.06 -5.29 1.50
N GLU A 20 9.25 -6.23 1.98
CA GLU A 20 7.97 -6.60 1.36
C GLU A 20 6.99 -5.42 1.36
N GLU A 21 6.89 -4.72 2.49
CA GLU A 21 6.03 -3.56 2.63
C GLU A 21 6.48 -2.40 1.71
N ALA A 22 7.79 -2.21 1.55
CA ALA A 22 8.33 -1.24 0.60
C ALA A 22 8.01 -1.62 -0.85
N ALA A 23 8.17 -2.89 -1.23
CA ALA A 23 7.85 -3.38 -2.57
C ALA A 23 6.38 -3.14 -2.91
N ILE A 24 5.45 -3.49 -2.01
CA ILE A 24 4.02 -3.25 -2.20
C ILE A 24 3.74 -1.75 -2.31
N ARG A 25 4.32 -0.91 -1.44
CA ARG A 25 4.16 0.55 -1.53
C ARG A 25 4.55 1.12 -2.89
N HIS A 26 5.67 0.66 -3.46
CA HIS A 26 6.09 1.11 -4.78
C HIS A 26 5.07 0.78 -5.87
N VAL A 27 4.41 -0.38 -5.79
CA VAL A 27 3.32 -0.73 -6.71
C VAL A 27 2.13 0.22 -6.54
N LEU A 28 1.70 0.48 -5.30
CA LEU A 28 0.56 1.37 -5.02
C LEU A 28 0.81 2.81 -5.50
N LEU A 29 2.05 3.31 -5.38
CA LEU A 29 2.43 4.64 -5.88
C LEU A 29 2.37 4.71 -7.41
N ARG A 30 2.93 3.72 -8.10
CA ARG A 30 2.89 3.65 -9.57
C ARG A 30 1.45 3.58 -10.10
N ASP A 31 0.60 2.85 -9.39
CA ASP A 31 -0.81 2.72 -9.71
C ASP A 31 -1.61 4.02 -9.45
N GLU A 32 -1.27 4.78 -8.40
CA GLU A 32 -1.80 6.14 -8.19
C GLU A 32 -1.40 7.10 -9.33
N ASP A 33 -0.13 7.07 -9.74
CA ASP A 33 0.34 7.85 -10.89
C ASP A 33 -0.40 7.47 -12.18
N LEU A 34 -0.61 6.16 -12.41
CA LEU A 34 -1.35 5.65 -13.55
C LEU A 34 -2.81 6.13 -13.54
N ARG A 35 -3.51 6.02 -12.41
CA ARG A 35 -4.88 6.53 -12.24
C ARG A 35 -4.98 8.02 -12.49
N ARG A 36 -3.99 8.80 -12.06
CA ARG A 36 -3.96 10.26 -12.30
C ARG A 36 -3.86 10.57 -13.79
N LEU A 37 -2.98 9.89 -14.51
CA LEU A 37 -2.84 10.05 -15.97
C LEU A 37 -4.13 9.63 -16.69
N GLU A 38 -4.71 8.50 -16.27
CA GLU A 38 -5.94 7.97 -16.84
C GLU A 38 -7.12 8.92 -16.64
N SER A 39 -7.24 9.55 -15.46
CA SER A 39 -8.25 10.58 -15.20
C SER A 39 -8.13 11.75 -16.17
N GLY A 40 -6.90 12.16 -16.49
CA GLY A 40 -6.63 13.19 -17.50
C GLY A 40 -7.05 12.76 -18.92
N ARG A 41 -6.79 11.50 -19.28
CA ARG A 41 -7.18 10.90 -20.56
C ARG A 41 -8.71 10.84 -20.69
N VAL A 42 -9.41 10.33 -19.68
CA VAL A 42 -10.87 10.26 -19.62
C VAL A 42 -11.50 11.65 -19.73
N ARG A 43 -10.96 12.65 -19.05
CA ARG A 43 -11.45 14.03 -19.16
C ARG A 43 -11.40 14.56 -20.59
N LYS A 44 -10.31 14.29 -21.32
CA LYS A 44 -10.18 14.67 -22.73
C LYS A 44 -11.18 13.92 -23.61
N LEU A 45 -11.34 12.61 -23.40
CA LEU A 45 -12.32 11.80 -24.14
C LEU A 45 -13.74 12.32 -24.01
N ARG A 46 -14.17 12.69 -22.79
CA ARG A 46 -15.51 13.25 -22.56
C ARG A 46 -15.75 14.58 -23.28
N GLN A 47 -14.69 15.30 -23.63
CA GLN A 47 -14.77 16.55 -24.39
C GLN A 47 -14.71 16.32 -25.90
N SER A 48 -14.00 15.29 -26.36
CA SER A 48 -13.73 15.06 -27.78
C SER A 48 -14.62 14.02 -28.45
N VAL A 49 -15.20 13.08 -27.69
CA VAL A 49 -16.01 11.97 -28.24
C VAL A 49 -17.49 12.26 -28.03
N PRO A 50 -18.27 12.50 -29.10
CA PRO A 50 -19.69 12.83 -28.99
C PRO A 50 -20.59 11.59 -28.83
N ASP A 51 -20.16 10.43 -29.35
CA ASP A 51 -20.93 9.20 -29.22
C ASP A 51 -20.78 8.61 -27.81
N LEU A 52 -21.91 8.51 -27.10
CA LEU A 52 -21.98 7.99 -25.75
C LEU A 52 -21.61 6.50 -25.66
N HIS A 53 -21.95 5.70 -26.68
CA HIS A 53 -21.64 4.27 -26.65
C HIS A 53 -20.14 4.02 -26.80
N GLN A 54 -19.51 4.70 -27.75
CA GLN A 54 -18.06 4.69 -27.90
C GLN A 54 -17.36 5.29 -26.68
N LEU A 55 -17.86 6.39 -26.12
CA LEU A 55 -17.28 7.02 -24.92
C LEU A 55 -17.29 6.06 -23.72
N ARG A 56 -18.40 5.38 -23.45
CA ARG A 56 -18.52 4.38 -22.38
C ARG A 56 -17.52 3.23 -22.56
N THR A 57 -17.28 2.83 -23.81
CA THR A 57 -16.28 1.80 -24.15
C THR A 57 -14.85 2.29 -23.90
N LEU A 58 -14.50 3.49 -24.38
CA LEU A 58 -13.16 4.05 -24.30
C LEU A 58 -12.75 4.49 -22.89
N THR A 59 -13.72 4.91 -22.07
CA THR A 59 -13.51 5.29 -20.67
C THR A 59 -13.46 4.09 -19.73
N GLY A 60 -13.91 2.92 -20.19
CA GLY A 60 -13.98 1.70 -19.38
C GLY A 60 -15.19 1.64 -18.44
N GLU A 61 -16.11 2.61 -18.49
CA GLU A 61 -17.33 2.63 -17.66
C GLU A 61 -18.16 1.35 -17.78
N TRP A 62 -18.22 0.76 -18.98
CA TRP A 62 -18.90 -0.52 -19.19
C TRP A 62 -18.38 -1.65 -18.28
N PHE A 63 -17.09 -1.64 -17.95
CA PHE A 63 -16.47 -2.64 -17.09
C PHE A 63 -16.74 -2.37 -15.61
N GLU A 64 -16.73 -1.11 -15.19
CA GLU A 64 -17.09 -0.75 -13.82
C GLU A 64 -18.56 -1.07 -13.52
N GLU A 65 -19.48 -0.77 -14.44
CA GLU A 65 -20.88 -1.19 -14.33
C GLU A 65 -21.02 -2.71 -14.23
N LEU A 66 -20.26 -3.46 -15.04
CA LEU A 66 -20.25 -4.91 -15.00
C LEU A 66 -19.72 -5.44 -13.66
N LYS A 67 -18.67 -4.84 -13.12
CA LYS A 67 -18.11 -5.15 -11.79
C LYS A 67 -19.15 -4.92 -10.71
N VAL A 68 -19.78 -3.74 -10.67
CA VAL A 68 -20.81 -3.40 -9.68
C VAL A 68 -21.99 -4.37 -9.78
N ARG A 69 -22.44 -4.70 -10.99
CA ARG A 69 -23.54 -5.64 -11.19
C ARG A 69 -23.23 -7.05 -10.69
N ARG A 70 -21.98 -7.49 -10.81
CA ARG A 70 -21.57 -8.85 -10.42
C ARG A 70 -21.20 -8.96 -8.94
N TYR A 71 -20.54 -7.95 -8.40
CA TYR A 71 -19.88 -8.01 -7.08
C TYR A 71 -20.38 -6.97 -6.08
N GLY A 72 -21.33 -6.12 -6.48
CA GLY A 72 -21.76 -4.95 -5.70
C GLY A 72 -20.75 -3.80 -5.76
N GLU A 73 -21.06 -2.72 -5.04
CA GLU A 73 -20.11 -1.64 -4.79
C GLU A 73 -18.95 -2.19 -3.93
N GLN A 74 -17.80 -2.42 -4.54
CA GLN A 74 -16.62 -2.95 -3.87
C GLN A 74 -15.71 -1.80 -3.46
N THR A 75 -15.25 -1.83 -2.21
CA THR A 75 -14.23 -0.91 -1.72
C THR A 75 -12.95 -1.09 -2.55
N ASP A 76 -12.34 0.01 -2.99
CA ASP A 76 -11.05 -0.04 -3.69
C ASP A 76 -10.02 -0.78 -2.81
N VAL A 77 -9.65 -1.99 -3.22
CA VAL A 77 -8.69 -2.84 -2.49
C VAL A 77 -7.36 -2.10 -2.31
N THR A 78 -6.98 -1.27 -3.27
CA THR A 78 -5.78 -0.42 -3.18
C THR A 78 -5.90 0.58 -2.03
N ALA A 79 -7.09 1.17 -1.82
CA ALA A 79 -7.36 2.08 -0.72
C ALA A 79 -7.36 1.36 0.64
N VAL A 80 -7.89 0.15 0.69
CA VAL A 80 -7.87 -0.73 1.86
C VAL A 80 -6.42 -1.03 2.27
N VAL A 81 -5.60 -1.51 1.34
CA VAL A 81 -4.17 -1.80 1.59
C VAL A 81 -3.39 -0.56 2.03
N ARG A 82 -3.59 0.59 1.35
CA ARG A 82 -2.95 1.86 1.73
C ARG A 82 -3.33 2.30 3.15
N SER A 83 -4.59 2.12 3.53
CA SER A 83 -5.08 2.47 4.87
C SER A 83 -4.47 1.56 5.93
N SER A 84 -4.38 0.25 5.67
CA SER A 84 -3.71 -0.71 6.56
C SER A 84 -2.25 -0.35 6.83
N MET A 85 -1.49 -0.02 5.79
CA MET A 85 -0.09 0.35 5.94
C MET A 85 0.12 1.68 6.68
N ARG A 86 -0.84 2.61 6.59
CA ARG A 86 -0.77 3.88 7.31
C ARG A 86 -1.00 3.69 8.81
N TRP A 87 -1.87 2.76 9.21
CA TRP A 87 -2.09 2.42 10.61
C TRP A 87 -0.83 1.82 11.26
N LYS A 88 -0.11 0.93 10.58
CA LYS A 88 1.14 0.35 11.12
C LYS A 88 2.17 1.41 11.56
N LYS A 89 2.13 2.61 10.97
CA LYS A 89 3.07 3.70 11.28
C LYS A 89 2.66 4.54 12.51
N THR A 90 1.40 4.51 12.94
CA THR A 90 0.87 5.44 13.95
C THR A 90 0.51 4.79 15.29
N ALA A 91 0.29 3.48 15.34
CA ALA A 91 0.04 2.76 16.58
C ALA A 91 1.29 2.01 17.05
N ALA A 92 1.52 1.97 18.37
CA ALA A 92 2.53 1.10 18.99
C ALA A 92 2.22 -0.37 18.66
N HIS A 93 2.76 -0.83 17.55
CA HIS A 93 2.47 -2.12 16.94
C HIS A 93 2.91 -3.24 17.88
N LYS A 94 1.97 -4.08 18.33
CA LYS A 94 2.32 -5.33 19.01
C LYS A 94 3.00 -6.25 17.98
N PRO A 95 4.23 -6.73 18.23
CA PRO A 95 4.91 -7.61 17.29
C PRO A 95 4.08 -8.88 17.05
N ASN A 96 4.11 -9.38 15.83
CA ASN A 96 3.36 -10.55 15.41
C ASN A 96 3.82 -11.77 16.23
N PRO A 97 2.94 -12.46 16.98
CA PRO A 97 3.33 -13.55 17.89
C PRO A 97 3.97 -14.77 17.21
N PHE A 98 4.00 -14.81 15.87
CA PHE A 98 4.61 -15.87 15.08
C PHE A 98 6.03 -15.56 14.58
N GLN A 99 6.56 -14.36 14.81
CA GLN A 99 7.96 -14.06 14.51
C GLN A 99 8.84 -14.59 15.64
N LYS A 100 9.32 -15.84 15.48
CA LYS A 100 10.45 -16.35 16.27
C LYS A 100 11.74 -15.74 15.73
N ASP A 101 12.49 -15.12 16.62
CA ASP A 101 13.76 -14.44 16.38
C ASP A 101 14.74 -15.30 15.57
N THR A 102 15.16 -14.82 14.40
CA THR A 102 16.46 -15.22 13.85
C THR A 102 17.53 -14.43 14.59
N VAL A 103 18.04 -15.05 15.64
CA VAL A 103 19.09 -14.58 16.56
C VAL A 103 20.24 -13.88 15.84
N ASP A 104 20.49 -12.64 16.26
CA ASP A 104 21.72 -11.87 16.08
C ASP A 104 22.97 -12.66 16.49
N LYS A 105 23.95 -12.80 15.59
CA LYS A 105 25.35 -12.92 15.98
C LYS A 105 26.26 -12.29 14.94
N LYS A 106 26.55 -11.00 15.11
CA LYS A 106 27.84 -10.37 14.75
C LYS A 106 27.89 -8.93 15.26
N LYS A 107 28.62 -8.71 16.36
CA LYS A 107 29.47 -7.53 16.59
C LYS A 107 30.29 -7.72 17.86
N GLU A 108 31.50 -8.26 17.70
CA GLU A 108 32.61 -8.01 18.60
C GLU A 108 33.78 -7.55 17.74
N HIS A 109 34.02 -6.23 17.70
CA HIS A 109 35.35 -5.72 17.49
C HIS A 109 35.51 -4.31 18.07
N GLU A 110 36.72 -4.11 18.58
CA GLU A 110 37.38 -2.88 19.02
C GLU A 110 37.13 -2.41 20.46
N LYS A 111 38.02 -2.85 21.35
CA LYS A 111 38.93 -1.95 22.07
C LYS A 111 40.31 -2.62 22.26
N GLU A 112 41.28 -2.28 21.42
CA GLU A 112 42.70 -2.43 21.75
C GLU A 112 43.25 -1.05 22.09
N ASP A 113 43.31 -0.78 23.40
CA ASP A 113 44.00 0.36 23.95
C ASP A 113 45.51 0.16 23.80
N HIS A 114 46.10 1.10 23.09
CA HIS A 114 47.50 1.25 22.74
C HIS A 114 48.23 1.77 23.99
N SER A 115 48.93 0.88 24.70
CA SER A 115 49.86 1.29 25.74
C SER A 115 51.21 1.67 25.11
N THR A 116 51.47 2.97 25.02
CA THR A 116 52.83 3.51 24.91
C THR A 116 53.42 3.65 26.30
N THR A 117 54.54 2.99 26.59
CA THR A 117 55.53 3.44 27.58
C THR A 117 56.88 2.83 27.29
N SER A 118 57.84 3.70 27.05
CA SER A 118 59.26 3.42 26.85
C SER A 118 59.94 2.92 28.13
N LYS A 119 60.87 1.98 27.97
CA LYS A 119 62.26 2.11 28.45
C LYS A 119 63.15 1.08 27.78
#